data_AF-A0A3A6CYB5-F1
#
_entry.id   AF-A0A3A6CYB5-F1
#
_cell.length_a   1.000
_cell.length_b   1.000
_cell.length_c   1.000
_cell.angle_alpha   90.00
_cell.angle_beta   90.00
_cell.angle_gamma   90.00
#
_symmetry.space_group_name_H-M   'P 1'
#
loop_
_entity.id
_entity.type
_entity.pdbx_description
1 polymer ?
#
loop_
_entity_poly.entity_id
_entity_poly.type
_entity_poly.pdbx_seq_one_letter_code
_entity_poly.pdbx_strand_id
1 'polypeptide(L)'
;MSAQDGRNIYVKLIVPGNSNLYVDESLKTIASGKNYKSGIIPFKSGVPISSESDFLSFMKAEGIYSAANVKCVITKNLNMTGYQTSMSTLRGSAVSAFAGELDGDFHTVNYLSNPLFYLCSGSSSSPAVIKNMIIKNAKITNDGTYGNGSTGIITINIGNYVEVKKLFLVQADLMSKFDTGFINGWTLSDQGIGYLIDECGSVGGSSKANAGAGSVGGLSGNPRNGNISNSYSIGTVVSGPTRASGLIGISGSTGVNIYAANKVTGGNFGSNGLDGGIASVTNAFYDSTITGITGKSVNGDGLSTKELIGNNLMPKFGTSLWNYKEGYYPRLNWIAGNPVADLYAATRGGFISIDGNTTTDQLFNGEFYGTIKVPADLQKNGFSYSSSNDSVVKITQGGTIVPVGAVNSRATITIRYDDAENGGYASNTYDFTVKQTVKALASVSVSGTTNPGQKLTATASGASTYQWYKRKSGSTQRVAV
;
A
#
# COMPACT_ATOMS: atom_id res chain seq x y z
N MET A 1 13.07 1.71 13.51
CA MET A 1 14.06 2.50 12.74
C MET A 1 15.47 2.13 13.20
N SER A 2 16.13 1.22 12.49
CA SER A 2 17.60 1.11 12.42
C SER A 2 17.94 0.16 11.27
N ALA A 3 17.82 0.67 10.04
CA ALA A 3 18.32 0.03 8.82
C ALA A 3 19.22 1.06 8.13
N GLN A 4 20.38 1.30 8.71
CA GLN A 4 21.41 2.19 8.15
C GLN A 4 22.63 1.31 7.86
N ASP A 5 23.21 1.47 6.67
CA ASP A 5 24.25 0.60 6.10
C ASP A 5 25.63 0.71 6.77
N GLY A 6 25.68 1.01 8.07
CA GLY A 6 26.87 0.83 8.92
C GLY A 6 28.11 1.67 8.59
N ARG A 7 28.03 2.58 7.61
CA ARG A 7 29.11 3.52 7.30
C ARG A 7 28.88 4.80 8.10
N ASN A 8 29.91 5.27 8.81
CA ASN A 8 29.83 6.47 9.65
C ASN A 8 30.68 7.59 9.06
N ILE A 9 30.08 8.76 8.82
CA ILE A 9 30.82 10.00 8.55
C ILE A 9 30.99 10.75 9.87
N TYR A 10 32.19 11.30 10.08
CA TYR A 10 32.49 12.18 11.20
C TYR A 10 32.90 13.54 10.67
N VAL A 11 32.31 14.60 11.19
CA VAL A 11 32.76 15.96 10.92
C VAL A 11 33.85 16.31 11.93
N LYS A 12 35.00 16.79 11.44
CA LYS A 12 36.05 17.37 12.27
C LYS A 12 35.79 18.87 12.42
N LEU A 13 35.39 19.30 13.61
CA LEU A 13 35.28 20.73 13.91
C LEU A 13 36.63 21.22 14.44
N ILE A 14 37.25 22.16 13.73
CA ILE A 14 38.49 22.82 14.15
C ILE A 14 38.09 24.16 14.75
N VAL A 15 38.37 24.35 16.04
CA VAL A 15 38.10 25.62 16.73
C VAL A 15 39.09 26.68 16.20
N PRO A 16 38.63 27.85 15.73
CA PRO A 16 39.51 28.94 15.32
C PRO A 16 40.44 29.33 16.47
N GLY A 17 41.70 29.68 16.16
CA GLY A 17 42.74 29.95 17.17
C GLY A 17 42.53 31.16 18.09
N ASN A 18 41.33 31.75 18.12
CA ASN A 18 40.99 32.87 18.98
C ASN A 18 40.16 32.36 20.17
N SER A 19 40.83 32.10 21.29
CA SER A 19 40.36 31.38 22.48
C SER A 19 39.24 32.06 23.28
N ASN A 20 38.76 33.23 22.87
CA ASN A 20 37.91 34.09 23.69
C ASN A 20 36.41 34.02 23.39
N LEU A 21 35.98 33.16 22.46
CA LEU A 21 34.58 33.11 22.02
C LEU A 21 33.89 31.75 22.19
N TYR A 22 34.58 30.70 22.64
CA TYR A 22 34.02 29.35 22.70
C TYR A 22 34.44 28.61 23.99
N VAL A 23 33.45 28.19 24.76
CA VAL A 23 33.58 27.37 25.98
C VAL A 23 32.83 26.04 25.81
N ASP A 24 33.21 25.02 26.57
CA ASP A 24 32.48 23.74 26.58
C ASP A 24 31.16 23.81 27.37
N GLU A 25 30.42 22.70 27.43
CA GLU A 25 29.14 22.60 28.17
C GLU A 25 29.28 22.84 29.68
N SER A 26 30.51 22.79 30.21
CA SER A 26 30.84 23.14 31.60
C SER A 26 31.40 24.57 31.75
N LEU A 27 31.26 25.39 30.70
CA LEU A 27 31.72 26.77 30.60
C LEU A 27 33.25 26.95 30.75
N LYS A 28 34.02 25.92 30.40
CA LYS A 28 35.50 26.00 30.41
C LYS A 28 36.06 26.33 29.05
N THR A 29 37.16 27.09 29.03
CA THR A 29 37.87 27.46 27.81
C THR A 29 38.29 26.22 27.02
N ILE A 30 37.98 26.20 25.74
CA ILE A 30 38.39 25.12 24.84
C ILE A 30 39.83 25.38 24.37
N ALA A 31 40.72 24.41 24.58
CA ALA A 31 42.12 24.52 24.16
C ALA A 31 42.27 24.65 22.63
N SER A 32 43.21 25.49 22.19
CA SER A 32 43.54 25.66 20.76
C SER A 32 44.00 24.34 20.13
N GLY A 33 43.51 24.04 18.92
CA GLY A 33 43.83 22.81 18.19
C GLY A 33 43.09 21.55 18.66
N LYS A 34 42.17 21.66 19.62
CA LYS A 34 41.33 20.54 20.06
C LYS A 34 40.36 20.11 18.96
N ASN A 35 40.32 18.80 18.67
CA ASN A 35 39.42 18.22 17.69
C ASN A 35 38.24 17.55 18.39
N TYR A 36 37.04 17.86 17.91
CA TYR A 36 35.82 17.18 18.33
C TYR A 36 35.38 16.24 17.21
N LYS A 37 35.02 15.02 17.59
CA LYS A 37 34.34 14.06 16.72
C LYS A 37 32.85 14.33 16.85
N SER A 38 32.16 14.66 15.75
CA SER A 38 30.71 14.78 15.77
C SER A 38 30.06 13.48 16.26
N GLY A 39 28.80 13.56 16.70
CA GLY A 39 27.94 12.39 16.73
C GLY A 39 27.96 11.68 15.36
N ILE A 40 27.68 10.38 15.36
CA ILE A 40 27.53 9.61 14.11
C ILE A 40 26.47 10.31 13.27
N ILE A 41 26.85 10.81 12.09
CA ILE A 41 25.87 11.28 11.11
C ILE A 41 25.42 10.05 10.34
N PRO A 42 24.17 9.61 10.50
CA PRO A 42 23.65 8.49 9.73
C PRO A 42 23.58 8.88 8.24
N PHE A 43 24.12 8.02 7.36
CA PHE A 43 24.00 8.23 5.91
C PHE A 43 23.79 6.91 5.18
N LYS A 44 23.15 6.97 4.01
CA LYS A 44 23.12 5.87 3.03
C LYS A 44 24.13 6.16 1.92
N SER A 45 24.82 5.12 1.46
CA SER A 45 25.80 5.25 0.38
C SER A 45 25.27 4.70 -0.93
N GLY A 46 25.22 5.53 -1.96
CA GLY A 46 24.81 5.15 -3.30
C GLY A 46 24.72 6.38 -4.20
N VAL A 47 24.45 6.14 -5.49
CA VAL A 47 24.11 7.18 -6.46
C VAL A 47 22.71 7.72 -6.10
N PRO A 48 22.58 9.03 -5.78
CA PRO A 48 21.31 9.58 -5.38
C PRO A 48 20.39 9.76 -6.60
N ILE A 49 19.15 9.32 -6.47
CA ILE A 49 18.06 9.64 -7.38
C ILE A 49 17.26 10.76 -6.71
N SER A 50 17.41 12.00 -7.22
CA SER A 50 16.89 13.21 -6.58
C SER A 50 15.82 13.92 -7.41
N SER A 51 15.50 13.38 -8.58
CA SER A 51 14.51 13.91 -9.50
C SER A 51 13.83 12.83 -10.34
N GLU A 52 12.71 13.19 -10.93
CA GLU A 52 11.96 12.38 -11.88
C GLU A 52 12.81 12.09 -13.14
N SER A 53 13.62 13.05 -13.57
CA SER A 53 14.60 12.89 -14.65
C SER A 53 15.69 11.88 -14.29
N ASP A 54 16.23 11.96 -13.08
CA ASP A 54 17.21 10.97 -12.58
C ASP A 54 16.62 9.56 -12.59
N PHE A 55 15.39 9.42 -12.11
CA PHE A 55 14.71 8.14 -12.04
C PHE A 55 14.43 7.57 -13.43
N LEU A 56 14.03 8.43 -14.37
CA LEU A 56 13.84 8.03 -15.77
C LEU A 56 15.16 7.62 -16.43
N SER A 57 16.27 8.31 -16.17
CA SER A 57 17.60 7.92 -16.63
C SER A 57 18.09 6.63 -15.96
N PHE A 58 17.76 6.40 -14.69
CA PHE A 58 17.99 5.12 -14.03
C PHE A 58 17.25 3.97 -14.72
N MET A 59 15.95 4.12 -15.00
CA MET A 59 15.16 3.09 -15.69
C MET A 59 15.70 2.77 -17.09
N LYS A 60 16.24 3.78 -17.78
CA LYS A 60 16.88 3.62 -19.11
C LYS A 60 18.35 3.17 -19.03
N ALA A 61 18.92 2.98 -17.84
CA ALA A 61 20.33 2.70 -17.62
C ALA A 61 21.27 3.70 -18.34
N GLU A 62 21.04 5.00 -18.14
CA GLU A 62 21.83 6.08 -18.76
C GLU A 62 22.87 6.65 -17.81
N GLY A 63 24.02 7.06 -18.35
CA GLY A 63 25.07 7.77 -17.60
C GLY A 63 25.56 6.97 -16.40
N ILE A 64 25.57 7.61 -15.22
CA ILE A 64 26.04 7.01 -13.97
C ILE A 64 25.22 5.78 -13.52
N TYR A 65 23.99 5.63 -14.01
CA TYR A 65 23.10 4.52 -13.69
C TYR A 65 23.35 3.26 -14.54
N SER A 66 24.19 3.36 -15.57
CA SER A 66 24.59 2.22 -16.42
C SER A 66 25.69 1.34 -15.81
N ALA A 67 26.26 1.74 -14.67
CA ALA A 67 27.35 1.03 -14.03
C ALA A 67 26.92 -0.37 -13.55
N ALA A 68 27.80 -1.36 -13.74
CA ALA A 68 27.57 -2.70 -13.22
C ALA A 68 27.47 -2.67 -11.69
N ASN A 69 26.46 -3.34 -11.10
CA ASN A 69 26.25 -3.40 -9.66
C ASN A 69 26.06 -2.02 -9.00
N VAL A 70 25.48 -1.07 -9.74
CA VAL A 70 25.17 0.27 -9.22
C VAL A 70 24.28 0.17 -7.98
N LYS A 71 24.58 0.98 -6.96
CA LYS A 71 23.74 1.17 -5.79
C LYS A 71 23.08 2.52 -5.88
N CYS A 72 21.76 2.55 -5.96
CA CYS A 72 20.95 3.76 -6.09
C CYS A 72 20.09 3.95 -4.85
N VAL A 73 19.95 5.20 -4.42
CA VAL A 73 19.08 5.58 -3.29
C VAL A 73 18.15 6.70 -3.74
N ILE A 74 16.83 6.49 -3.62
CA ILE A 74 15.87 7.58 -3.83
C ILE A 74 15.93 8.51 -2.62
N THR A 75 16.00 9.82 -2.87
CA THR A 75 16.21 10.84 -1.81
C THR A 75 15.00 11.75 -1.58
N LYS A 76 13.95 11.60 -2.39
CA LYS A 76 12.68 12.31 -2.26
C LYS A 76 11.55 11.49 -2.87
N ASN A 77 10.31 11.83 -2.52
CA ASN A 77 9.14 11.31 -3.23
C ASN A 77 9.13 11.83 -4.68
N LEU A 78 8.71 10.99 -5.62
CA LEU A 78 8.77 11.25 -7.06
C LEU A 78 7.37 11.24 -7.66
N ASN A 79 7.11 12.17 -8.58
CA ASN A 79 5.88 12.21 -9.38
C ASN A 79 6.20 11.99 -10.86
N MET A 80 5.96 10.78 -11.37
CA MET A 80 6.32 10.39 -12.73
C MET A 80 5.31 10.83 -13.80
N THR A 81 4.38 11.74 -13.48
CA THR A 81 3.44 12.29 -14.47
C THR A 81 4.22 12.98 -15.59
N GLY A 82 4.10 12.47 -16.82
CA GLY A 82 4.82 12.98 -17.99
C GLY A 82 6.26 12.46 -18.13
N TYR A 83 6.79 11.74 -17.13
CA TYR A 83 8.13 11.13 -17.17
C TYR A 83 7.99 9.65 -17.54
N GLN A 84 7.99 9.37 -18.83
CA GLN A 84 7.80 8.03 -19.38
C GLN A 84 8.79 7.76 -20.51
N THR A 85 8.94 6.48 -20.83
CA THR A 85 9.76 6.00 -21.96
C THR A 85 9.00 4.95 -22.75
N SER A 86 9.50 4.56 -23.91
CA SER A 86 8.90 3.47 -24.68
C SER A 86 9.36 2.11 -24.16
N MET A 87 8.53 1.09 -24.34
CA MET A 87 8.92 -0.28 -24.01
C MET A 87 10.06 -0.81 -24.89
N SER A 88 10.16 -0.33 -26.13
CA SER A 88 11.31 -0.59 -26.99
C SER A 88 12.61 -0.02 -26.41
N THR A 89 12.59 1.18 -25.82
CA THR A 89 13.76 1.80 -25.19
C THR A 89 14.19 1.01 -23.96
N LEU A 90 13.25 0.64 -23.08
CA LEU A 90 13.58 -0.15 -21.88
C LEU A 90 14.14 -1.53 -22.22
N ARG A 91 13.57 -2.19 -23.23
CA ARG A 91 14.15 -3.45 -23.74
C ARG A 91 15.53 -3.22 -24.36
N GLY A 92 15.71 -2.14 -25.11
CA GLY A 92 16.99 -1.76 -25.72
C GLY A 92 18.08 -1.52 -24.68
N SER A 93 17.75 -0.90 -23.54
CA SER A 93 18.65 -0.69 -22.40
C SER A 93 18.97 -1.98 -21.64
N ALA A 94 18.14 -3.03 -21.80
CA ALA A 94 18.30 -4.30 -21.09
C ALA A 94 19.30 -5.27 -21.77
N VAL A 95 20.28 -4.77 -22.52
CA VAL A 95 21.37 -5.61 -23.08
C VAL A 95 22.13 -6.34 -21.96
N SER A 96 22.23 -5.69 -20.79
CA SER A 96 22.60 -6.32 -19.52
C SER A 96 21.42 -6.23 -18.56
N ALA A 97 20.98 -7.37 -18.02
CA ALA A 97 19.97 -7.38 -16.96
C ALA A 97 20.44 -6.56 -15.74
N PHE A 98 19.52 -5.86 -15.07
CA PHE A 98 19.86 -5.11 -13.87
C PHE A 98 20.36 -6.05 -12.77
N ALA A 99 21.62 -5.85 -12.37
CA ALA A 99 22.29 -6.41 -11.21
C ALA A 99 22.83 -5.22 -10.40
N GLY A 100 22.32 -4.99 -9.19
CA GLY A 100 22.58 -3.79 -8.40
C GLY A 100 21.57 -3.60 -7.27
N GLU A 101 21.61 -2.47 -6.59
CA GLU A 101 20.72 -2.15 -5.48
C GLU A 101 19.90 -0.90 -5.80
N LEU A 102 18.58 -0.96 -5.63
CA LEU A 102 17.68 0.18 -5.61
C LEU A 102 17.00 0.24 -4.24
N ASP A 103 17.42 1.19 -3.42
CA ASP A 103 16.80 1.48 -2.12
C ASP A 103 15.91 2.72 -2.26
N GLY A 104 14.59 2.55 -2.10
CA GLY A 104 13.66 3.65 -2.12
C GLY A 104 13.70 4.51 -0.86
N ASP A 105 14.37 4.07 0.21
CA ASP A 105 14.38 4.71 1.53
C ASP A 105 12.99 5.10 2.06
N PHE A 106 12.01 4.25 1.76
CA PHE A 106 10.58 4.41 2.04
C PHE A 106 9.93 5.62 1.36
N HIS A 107 10.58 6.20 0.35
CA HIS A 107 9.96 7.19 -0.52
C HIS A 107 8.90 6.56 -1.44
N THR A 108 7.99 7.42 -1.88
CA THR A 108 6.89 7.09 -2.79
C THR A 108 7.22 7.52 -4.21
N VAL A 109 6.98 6.62 -5.16
CA VAL A 109 6.99 6.89 -6.60
C VAL A 109 5.55 6.85 -7.10
N ASN A 110 5.03 7.99 -7.55
CA ASN A 110 3.67 8.11 -8.05
C ASN A 110 3.62 8.05 -9.58
N TYR A 111 2.53 7.50 -10.12
CA TYR A 111 2.15 7.58 -11.54
C TYR A 111 3.17 6.98 -12.52
N LEU A 112 3.90 5.94 -12.08
CA LEU A 112 4.84 5.22 -12.91
C LEU A 112 4.14 4.59 -14.13
N SER A 113 4.62 4.89 -15.34
CA SER A 113 3.99 4.45 -16.60
C SER A 113 4.70 3.28 -17.29
N ASN A 114 5.86 2.87 -16.77
CA ASN A 114 6.65 1.77 -17.31
C ASN A 114 7.19 0.86 -16.18
N PRO A 115 7.53 -0.41 -16.45
CA PRO A 115 8.32 -1.24 -15.54
C PRO A 115 9.63 -0.55 -15.16
N LEU A 116 10.10 -0.74 -13.93
CA LEU A 116 11.44 -0.27 -13.55
C LEU A 116 12.53 -1.05 -14.28
N PHE A 117 12.28 -2.34 -14.51
CA PHE A 117 13.24 -3.23 -15.14
C PHE A 117 12.57 -4.06 -16.23
N TYR A 118 13.14 -4.03 -17.44
CA TYR A 118 12.75 -5.00 -18.46
C TYR A 118 13.36 -6.37 -18.16
N LEU A 119 14.66 -6.43 -17.86
CA LEU A 119 15.36 -7.64 -17.39
C LEU A 119 16.03 -7.36 -16.03
N CYS A 120 15.89 -8.29 -15.08
CA CYS A 120 16.60 -8.26 -13.81
C CYS A 120 17.27 -9.60 -13.51
N SER A 121 18.49 -9.57 -12.97
CA SER A 121 19.26 -10.76 -12.59
C SER A 121 20.36 -10.38 -11.60
N GLY A 122 20.69 -11.28 -10.68
CA GLY A 122 21.83 -11.16 -9.78
C GLY A 122 22.76 -12.38 -9.84
N SER A 123 23.71 -12.39 -8.91
CA SER A 123 24.64 -13.49 -8.63
C SER A 123 24.80 -13.67 -7.12
N SER A 124 25.35 -14.79 -6.66
CA SER A 124 25.56 -15.05 -5.22
C SER A 124 26.46 -14.02 -4.55
N SER A 125 27.42 -13.45 -5.29
CA SER A 125 28.33 -12.41 -4.81
C SER A 125 27.81 -10.98 -5.02
N SER A 126 26.82 -10.80 -5.89
CA SER A 126 26.20 -9.52 -6.19
C SER A 126 24.72 -9.71 -6.54
N PRO A 127 23.83 -9.82 -5.53
CA PRO A 127 22.40 -9.94 -5.76
C PRO A 127 21.82 -8.63 -6.34
N ALA A 128 20.74 -8.75 -7.10
CA ALA A 128 19.92 -7.60 -7.46
C ALA A 128 18.91 -7.35 -6.34
N VAL A 129 18.94 -6.18 -5.70
CA VAL A 129 18.11 -5.88 -4.52
C VAL A 129 17.25 -4.66 -4.78
N ILE A 130 15.93 -4.82 -4.70
CA ILE A 130 14.95 -3.73 -4.82
C ILE A 130 14.23 -3.63 -3.48
N LYS A 131 14.35 -2.50 -2.77
CA LYS A 131 13.81 -2.42 -1.41
C LYS A 131 13.25 -1.07 -0.97
N ASN A 132 12.45 -1.11 0.09
CA ASN A 132 11.97 0.04 0.88
C ASN A 132 11.31 1.11 -0.01
N MET A 133 10.23 0.78 -0.71
CA MET A 133 9.60 1.75 -1.62
C MET A 133 8.09 1.58 -1.66
N ILE A 134 7.39 2.69 -1.85
CA ILE A 134 5.96 2.71 -2.14
C ILE A 134 5.77 3.13 -3.59
N ILE A 135 4.97 2.40 -4.36
CA ILE A 135 4.62 2.77 -5.74
C ILE A 135 3.12 2.99 -5.79
N LYS A 136 2.67 4.20 -6.11
CA LYS A 136 1.26 4.59 -6.05
C LYS A 136 0.73 5.01 -7.42
N ASN A 137 -0.47 4.57 -7.76
CA ASN A 137 -1.17 4.93 -9.00
C ASN A 137 -0.35 4.65 -10.28
N ALA A 138 0.50 3.62 -10.27
CA ALA A 138 1.21 3.20 -11.48
C ALA A 138 0.24 2.68 -12.54
N LYS A 139 0.53 2.90 -13.82
CA LYS A 139 -0.23 2.38 -14.94
C LYS A 139 0.71 1.81 -15.99
N ILE A 140 0.91 0.50 -15.96
CA ILE A 140 1.93 -0.16 -16.77
C ILE A 140 1.24 -1.13 -17.73
N THR A 141 1.49 -0.95 -19.03
CA THR A 141 0.96 -1.84 -20.07
C THR A 141 2.09 -2.41 -20.91
N ASN A 142 2.11 -3.74 -21.08
CA ASN A 142 2.97 -4.44 -22.05
C ASN A 142 2.12 -5.36 -22.93
N ASP A 143 1.72 -4.88 -24.10
CA ASP A 143 0.89 -5.62 -25.06
C ASP A 143 1.66 -6.70 -25.85
N GLY A 144 2.94 -6.92 -25.56
CA GLY A 144 3.77 -7.91 -26.22
C GLY A 144 4.27 -7.52 -27.61
N THR A 145 4.14 -6.25 -28.01
CA THR A 145 4.71 -5.73 -29.27
C THR A 145 6.24 -5.85 -29.29
N TYR A 146 6.90 -5.75 -28.13
CA TYR A 146 8.36 -5.62 -28.02
C TYR A 146 9.02 -6.74 -27.19
N GLY A 147 8.70 -8.01 -27.45
CA GLY A 147 9.35 -9.16 -26.81
C GLY A 147 8.38 -9.98 -25.96
N ASN A 148 8.80 -10.43 -24.76
CA ASN A 148 7.86 -11.09 -23.86
C ASN A 148 6.80 -10.07 -23.44
N GLY A 149 5.54 -10.36 -23.73
CA GLY A 149 4.41 -9.55 -23.34
C GLY A 149 3.95 -9.75 -21.90
N SER A 150 4.85 -10.07 -20.97
CA SER A 150 4.58 -10.14 -19.52
C SER A 150 4.91 -8.82 -18.85
N THR A 151 4.38 -8.52 -17.65
CA THR A 151 4.74 -7.29 -16.95
C THR A 151 4.59 -7.33 -15.44
N GLY A 152 5.32 -6.41 -14.82
CA GLY A 152 5.43 -6.12 -13.39
C GLY A 152 6.27 -4.86 -13.21
N ILE A 153 6.66 -4.53 -11.98
CA ILE A 153 7.81 -3.64 -11.76
C ILE A 153 9.06 -4.24 -12.44
N ILE A 154 9.16 -5.58 -12.43
CA ILE A 154 10.09 -6.39 -13.21
C ILE A 154 9.30 -7.11 -14.31
N THR A 155 9.64 -6.85 -15.58
CA THR A 155 9.00 -7.53 -16.72
C THR A 155 9.45 -9.00 -16.79
N ILE A 156 10.76 -9.22 -16.80
CA ILE A 156 11.37 -10.56 -16.82
C ILE A 156 12.46 -10.65 -15.75
N ASN A 157 12.34 -11.62 -14.85
CA ASN A 157 13.43 -12.07 -14.00
C ASN A 157 14.20 -13.19 -14.70
N ILE A 158 15.50 -13.02 -14.94
CA ILE A 158 16.32 -14.04 -15.62
C ILE A 158 16.82 -15.13 -14.65
N GLY A 159 16.60 -14.96 -13.34
CA GLY A 159 16.31 -16.10 -12.48
C GLY A 159 17.36 -16.49 -11.44
N ASN A 160 18.29 -15.61 -11.05
CA ASN A 160 19.11 -15.87 -9.87
C ASN A 160 19.32 -14.62 -9.00
N TYR A 161 19.30 -14.80 -7.67
CA TYR A 161 19.68 -13.80 -6.66
C TYR A 161 19.02 -12.43 -6.85
N VAL A 162 17.71 -12.42 -7.08
CA VAL A 162 16.89 -11.19 -7.14
C VAL A 162 16.06 -11.12 -5.86
N GLU A 163 16.19 -10.04 -5.11
CA GLU A 163 15.51 -9.82 -3.86
C GLU A 163 14.63 -8.57 -3.93
N VAL A 164 13.34 -8.73 -3.69
CA VAL A 164 12.37 -7.63 -3.56
C VAL A 164 11.89 -7.60 -2.11
N LYS A 165 12.17 -6.51 -1.40
CA LYS A 165 11.90 -6.41 0.04
C LYS A 165 11.18 -5.12 0.40
N LYS A 166 10.11 -5.17 1.18
CA LYS A 166 9.43 -3.94 1.66
C LYS A 166 9.00 -3.02 0.52
N LEU A 167 8.39 -3.64 -0.50
CA LEU A 167 7.78 -2.93 -1.62
C LEU A 167 6.26 -2.93 -1.42
N PHE A 168 5.64 -1.75 -1.48
CA PHE A 168 4.20 -1.60 -1.32
C PHE A 168 3.59 -0.89 -2.53
N LEU A 169 2.81 -1.62 -3.30
CA LEU A 169 2.15 -1.09 -4.50
C LEU A 169 0.70 -0.76 -4.20
N VAL A 170 0.28 0.44 -4.58
CA VAL A 170 -1.01 1.02 -4.21
C VAL A 170 -1.74 1.48 -5.46
N GLN A 171 -2.96 0.97 -5.64
CA GLN A 171 -3.87 1.36 -6.71
C GLN A 171 -3.16 1.40 -8.08
N ALA A 172 -2.30 0.40 -8.32
CA ALA A 172 -1.57 0.24 -9.56
C ALA A 172 -2.39 -0.58 -10.56
N ASP A 173 -2.40 -0.17 -11.82
CA ASP A 173 -3.06 -0.87 -12.91
C ASP A 173 -2.01 -1.43 -13.88
N LEU A 174 -1.83 -2.74 -13.84
CA LEU A 174 -0.91 -3.48 -14.68
C LEU A 174 -1.68 -4.34 -15.67
N MET A 175 -1.32 -4.22 -16.94
CA MET A 175 -1.87 -5.04 -18.02
C MET A 175 -0.74 -5.61 -18.87
N SER A 176 -0.80 -6.90 -19.17
CA SER A 176 0.12 -7.52 -20.12
C SER A 176 -0.61 -8.38 -21.16
N LYS A 177 0.14 -8.84 -22.17
CA LYS A 177 -0.30 -9.90 -23.08
C LYS A 177 -0.30 -11.27 -22.43
N PHE A 178 0.67 -11.56 -21.55
CA PHE A 178 0.91 -12.89 -20.97
C PHE A 178 0.92 -12.84 -19.43
N ASP A 179 2.06 -13.03 -18.76
CA ASP A 179 2.10 -13.13 -17.30
C ASP A 179 2.10 -11.74 -16.65
N THR A 180 1.28 -11.54 -15.62
CA THR A 180 1.19 -10.25 -14.92
C THR A 180 1.19 -10.43 -13.41
N GLY A 181 2.02 -9.64 -12.74
CA GLY A 181 1.97 -9.45 -11.30
C GLY A 181 2.56 -8.12 -10.93
N PHE A 182 2.18 -7.56 -9.78
CA PHE A 182 2.66 -6.23 -9.39
C PHE A 182 4.18 -6.16 -9.34
N ILE A 183 4.85 -7.18 -8.79
CA ILE A 183 6.30 -7.24 -8.67
C ILE A 183 6.94 -7.82 -9.93
N ASN A 184 6.47 -8.98 -10.38
CA ASN A 184 7.12 -9.73 -11.46
C ASN A 184 6.10 -10.31 -12.45
N GLY A 185 6.37 -10.11 -13.75
CA GLY A 185 5.65 -10.77 -14.83
C GLY A 185 6.06 -12.23 -14.93
N TRP A 186 7.25 -12.49 -15.46
CA TRP A 186 7.75 -13.85 -15.75
C TRP A 186 9.18 -14.07 -15.28
N THR A 187 9.45 -15.22 -14.67
CA THR A 187 10.80 -15.72 -14.40
C THR A 187 11.22 -16.74 -15.46
N LEU A 188 12.35 -16.51 -16.14
CA LEU A 188 12.85 -17.32 -17.24
C LEU A 188 13.49 -18.65 -16.78
N SER A 189 14.23 -18.66 -15.67
CA SER A 189 14.97 -19.85 -15.25
C SER A 189 14.08 -20.86 -14.52
N ASP A 190 14.28 -22.14 -14.80
CA ASP A 190 13.70 -23.25 -14.04
C ASP A 190 14.49 -23.57 -12.75
N GLN A 191 15.50 -22.76 -12.40
CA GLN A 191 16.37 -23.01 -11.24
C GLN A 191 16.11 -22.06 -10.06
N GLY A 192 15.56 -20.86 -10.28
CA GLY A 192 14.99 -19.98 -9.24
C GLY A 192 15.88 -19.65 -8.04
N ILE A 193 17.20 -19.87 -8.13
CA ILE A 193 18.08 -19.84 -6.95
C ILE A 193 18.17 -18.40 -6.44
N GLY A 194 17.67 -18.18 -5.23
CA GLY A 194 17.75 -16.87 -4.58
C GLY A 194 16.79 -15.81 -5.13
N TYR A 195 15.69 -16.21 -5.80
CA TYR A 195 14.59 -15.27 -6.05
C TYR A 195 13.70 -15.15 -4.81
N LEU A 196 13.63 -13.95 -4.22
CA LEU A 196 12.92 -13.66 -2.98
C LEU A 196 11.98 -12.47 -3.14
N ILE A 197 10.73 -12.63 -2.73
CA ILE A 197 9.80 -11.53 -2.42
C ILE A 197 9.49 -11.62 -0.92
N ASP A 198 9.89 -10.62 -0.15
CA ASP A 198 9.70 -10.61 1.30
C ASP A 198 9.17 -9.28 1.81
N GLU A 199 8.28 -9.34 2.81
CA GLU A 199 7.66 -8.15 3.41
C GLU A 199 7.01 -7.21 2.36
N CYS A 200 6.41 -7.76 1.29
CA CYS A 200 5.82 -6.98 0.21
C CYS A 200 4.28 -6.99 0.24
N GLY A 201 3.67 -5.93 -0.30
CA GLY A 201 2.21 -5.82 -0.37
C GLY A 201 1.71 -5.16 -1.64
N SER A 202 0.55 -5.61 -2.12
CA SER A 202 -0.22 -4.93 -3.16
C SER A 202 -1.62 -4.61 -2.67
N VAL A 203 -2.10 -3.39 -2.91
CA VAL A 203 -3.44 -2.99 -2.51
C VAL A 203 -4.18 -2.20 -3.58
N GLY A 204 -5.46 -2.53 -3.80
CA GLY A 204 -6.28 -1.91 -4.83
C GLY A 204 -5.75 -2.14 -6.25
N GLY A 205 -6.28 -1.36 -7.20
CA GLY A 205 -5.85 -1.39 -8.60
C GLY A 205 -6.19 -2.71 -9.30
N SER A 206 -5.44 -3.04 -10.35
CA SER A 206 -5.67 -4.26 -11.10
C SER A 206 -4.41 -4.89 -11.69
N SER A 207 -4.37 -6.22 -11.70
CA SER A 207 -3.34 -7.05 -12.34
C SER A 207 -4.05 -7.87 -13.41
N LYS A 208 -3.73 -7.63 -14.69
CA LYS A 208 -4.47 -8.19 -15.82
C LYS A 208 -3.60 -8.77 -16.91
N ALA A 209 -4.10 -9.81 -17.57
CA ALA A 209 -3.60 -10.27 -18.86
C ALA A 209 -4.75 -10.33 -19.87
N ASN A 210 -4.48 -10.04 -21.15
CA ASN A 210 -5.52 -9.95 -22.17
C ASN A 210 -5.52 -11.11 -23.19
N ALA A 211 -4.48 -11.94 -23.27
CA ALA A 211 -4.39 -13.03 -24.25
C ALA A 211 -3.50 -14.20 -23.81
N GLY A 212 -3.46 -15.26 -24.62
CA GLY A 212 -2.51 -16.36 -24.49
C GLY A 212 -2.59 -17.17 -23.21
N ALA A 213 -1.54 -17.97 -22.95
CA ALA A 213 -1.40 -18.81 -21.75
C ALA A 213 -0.99 -18.02 -20.48
N GLY A 214 -1.32 -16.72 -20.41
CA GLY A 214 -0.88 -15.82 -19.35
C GLY A 214 -1.40 -16.21 -17.96
N SER A 215 -0.50 -16.14 -16.98
CA SER A 215 -0.77 -16.38 -15.56
C SER A 215 -0.72 -15.07 -14.77
N VAL A 216 -1.76 -14.80 -14.01
CA VAL A 216 -1.95 -13.50 -13.36
C VAL A 216 -2.06 -13.67 -11.85
N GLY A 217 -1.22 -12.95 -11.11
CA GLY A 217 -1.25 -12.88 -9.65
C GLY A 217 -1.33 -11.45 -9.13
N GLY A 218 -1.74 -11.29 -7.87
CA GLY A 218 -1.66 -10.01 -7.17
C GLY A 218 -0.22 -9.49 -7.07
N LEU A 219 0.74 -10.35 -6.69
CA LEU A 219 2.16 -9.99 -6.58
C LEU A 219 3.01 -10.49 -7.75
N SER A 220 2.81 -11.72 -8.21
CA SER A 220 3.62 -12.29 -9.29
C SER A 220 2.78 -13.09 -10.27
N GLY A 221 3.03 -12.92 -11.58
CA GLY A 221 2.41 -13.72 -12.62
C GLY A 221 2.95 -15.15 -12.62
N ASN A 222 4.24 -15.30 -12.93
CA ASN A 222 4.91 -16.59 -13.03
C ASN A 222 6.33 -16.53 -12.43
N PRO A 223 6.47 -16.69 -11.09
CA PRO A 223 7.75 -16.55 -10.40
C PRO A 223 8.76 -17.68 -10.60
N ARG A 224 8.38 -18.86 -11.14
CA ARG A 224 9.18 -20.11 -11.27
C ARG A 224 10.23 -20.34 -10.15
N ASN A 225 9.90 -21.18 -9.16
CA ASN A 225 10.78 -21.53 -8.04
C ASN A 225 11.25 -20.35 -7.16
N GLY A 226 10.44 -19.29 -7.04
CA GLY A 226 10.69 -18.19 -6.11
C GLY A 226 10.33 -18.54 -4.66
N ASN A 227 10.88 -17.78 -3.72
CA ASN A 227 10.46 -17.80 -2.32
C ASN A 227 9.67 -16.53 -2.03
N ILE A 228 8.43 -16.69 -1.57
CA ILE A 228 7.54 -15.57 -1.26
C ILE A 228 7.16 -15.67 0.20
N SER A 229 7.60 -14.70 1.01
CA SER A 229 7.38 -14.70 2.44
C SER A 229 6.80 -13.39 2.94
N ASN A 230 6.03 -13.47 4.03
CA ASN A 230 5.52 -12.32 4.77
C ASN A 230 4.87 -11.27 3.84
N SER A 231 4.04 -11.71 2.91
CA SER A 231 3.58 -10.87 1.80
C SER A 231 2.08 -11.02 1.55
N TYR A 232 1.46 -9.96 1.04
CA TYR A 232 0.00 -9.95 0.89
C TYR A 232 -0.51 -9.18 -0.33
N SER A 233 -1.76 -9.44 -0.69
CA SER A 233 -2.50 -8.62 -1.65
C SER A 233 -3.94 -8.41 -1.20
N ILE A 234 -4.44 -7.16 -1.21
CA ILE A 234 -5.81 -6.84 -0.77
C ILE A 234 -6.52 -5.91 -1.77
N GLY A 235 -7.74 -6.26 -2.16
CA GLY A 235 -8.58 -5.40 -2.98
C GLY A 235 -8.09 -5.19 -4.42
N THR A 236 -7.07 -5.93 -4.86
CA THR A 236 -6.62 -5.93 -6.25
C THR A 236 -7.59 -6.74 -7.10
N VAL A 237 -7.96 -6.21 -8.27
CA VAL A 237 -8.71 -6.98 -9.27
C VAL A 237 -7.73 -7.79 -10.10
N VAL A 238 -7.72 -9.10 -9.92
CA VAL A 238 -6.86 -10.03 -10.64
C VAL A 238 -7.65 -10.67 -11.76
N SER A 239 -7.19 -10.55 -13.01
CA SER A 239 -7.88 -11.18 -14.14
C SER A 239 -6.95 -11.67 -15.24
N GLY A 240 -7.14 -12.92 -15.67
CA GLY A 240 -6.34 -13.52 -16.74
C GLY A 240 -7.18 -14.45 -17.62
N PRO A 241 -6.79 -14.64 -18.89
CA PRO A 241 -7.53 -15.48 -19.84
C PRO A 241 -7.35 -16.97 -19.54
N THR A 242 -6.19 -17.37 -19.02
CA THR A 242 -5.81 -18.77 -18.83
C THR A 242 -5.78 -19.15 -17.35
N ARG A 243 -5.04 -18.39 -16.52
CA ARG A 243 -4.95 -18.59 -15.05
C ARG A 243 -4.98 -17.25 -14.32
N ALA A 244 -5.76 -17.17 -13.25
CA ALA A 244 -5.81 -16.02 -12.36
C ALA A 244 -5.86 -16.49 -10.91
N SER A 245 -5.02 -15.90 -10.06
CA SER A 245 -4.86 -16.33 -8.68
C SER A 245 -4.67 -15.14 -7.75
N GLY A 246 -5.16 -15.23 -6.52
CA GLY A 246 -5.10 -14.11 -5.57
C GLY A 246 -3.72 -13.49 -5.42
N LEU A 247 -2.65 -14.27 -5.25
CA LEU A 247 -1.30 -13.75 -5.02
C LEU A 247 -0.32 -14.12 -6.14
N ILE A 248 -0.33 -15.37 -6.59
CA ILE A 248 0.65 -15.94 -7.52
C ILE A 248 -0.07 -16.64 -8.67
N GLY A 249 0.11 -16.18 -9.92
CA GLY A 249 -0.60 -16.72 -11.07
C GLY A 249 -0.38 -18.22 -11.28
N ILE A 250 0.87 -18.64 -11.43
CA ILE A 250 1.27 -20.06 -11.52
C ILE A 250 2.60 -20.25 -10.80
N SER A 251 2.80 -21.36 -10.07
CA SER A 251 4.05 -21.57 -9.35
C SER A 251 4.56 -23.01 -9.29
N GLY A 252 5.89 -23.11 -9.20
CA GLY A 252 6.65 -24.13 -8.47
C GLY A 252 7.36 -23.51 -7.26
N SER A 253 6.78 -22.47 -6.66
CA SER A 253 7.44 -21.61 -5.65
C SER A 253 7.16 -22.08 -4.21
N THR A 254 7.91 -21.53 -3.25
CA THR A 254 7.60 -21.67 -1.82
C THR A 254 6.88 -20.44 -1.28
N GLY A 255 5.88 -20.65 -0.42
CA GLY A 255 5.11 -19.58 0.22
C GLY A 255 5.11 -19.72 1.75
N VAL A 256 5.47 -18.66 2.49
CA VAL A 256 5.45 -18.67 3.96
C VAL A 256 4.81 -17.41 4.53
N ASN A 257 3.79 -17.55 5.37
CA ASN A 257 3.09 -16.42 5.99
C ASN A 257 2.56 -15.43 4.94
N ILE A 258 1.70 -15.92 4.06
CA ILE A 258 1.17 -15.13 2.94
C ILE A 258 -0.34 -15.15 2.92
N TYR A 259 -0.97 -14.08 2.43
CA TYR A 259 -2.40 -14.12 2.18
C TYR A 259 -2.89 -13.21 1.05
N ALA A 260 -4.08 -13.50 0.52
CA ALA A 260 -4.75 -12.67 -0.48
C ALA A 260 -6.22 -12.42 -0.13
N ALA A 261 -6.69 -11.19 -0.32
CA ALA A 261 -8.08 -10.78 -0.18
C ALA A 261 -8.51 -9.98 -1.43
N ASN A 262 -8.54 -10.67 -2.58
CA ASN A 262 -8.69 -10.07 -3.90
C ASN A 262 -9.94 -10.56 -4.61
N LYS A 263 -10.44 -9.74 -5.54
CA LYS A 263 -11.41 -10.22 -6.53
C LYS A 263 -10.64 -10.90 -7.65
N VAL A 264 -10.92 -12.18 -7.88
CA VAL A 264 -10.25 -12.99 -8.92
C VAL A 264 -11.27 -13.38 -9.98
N THR A 265 -10.98 -13.09 -11.25
CA THR A 265 -11.89 -13.38 -12.37
C THR A 265 -11.16 -13.89 -13.60
N GLY A 266 -11.61 -15.02 -14.16
CA GLY A 266 -11.16 -15.54 -15.46
C GLY A 266 -10.70 -16.99 -15.42
N GLY A 267 -10.00 -17.41 -16.47
CA GLY A 267 -9.28 -18.68 -16.57
C GLY A 267 -10.02 -19.82 -17.25
N ASN A 268 -9.61 -20.17 -18.47
CA ASN A 268 -9.96 -21.44 -19.12
C ASN A 268 -9.49 -22.69 -18.31
N PHE A 269 -8.48 -22.52 -17.44
CA PHE A 269 -7.98 -23.56 -16.54
C PHE A 269 -8.34 -23.31 -15.06
N GLY A 270 -9.28 -22.39 -14.80
CA GLY A 270 -9.77 -22.06 -13.47
C GLY A 270 -9.06 -20.86 -12.81
N SER A 271 -9.80 -20.23 -11.89
CA SER A 271 -9.29 -19.22 -10.96
C SER A 271 -8.94 -19.86 -9.60
N ASN A 272 -7.93 -19.33 -8.92
CA ASN A 272 -7.49 -19.80 -7.60
C ASN A 272 -7.53 -18.70 -6.54
N GLY A 273 -7.81 -19.09 -5.29
CA GLY A 273 -7.85 -18.16 -4.16
C GLY A 273 -6.49 -17.53 -3.84
N LEU A 274 -5.40 -18.30 -4.00
CA LEU A 274 -4.05 -17.86 -3.63
C LEU A 274 -3.00 -18.11 -4.72
N ASP A 275 -2.83 -19.36 -5.15
CA ASP A 275 -1.81 -19.81 -6.12
C ASP A 275 -2.38 -20.84 -7.11
N GLY A 276 -1.86 -20.85 -8.36
CA GLY A 276 -2.24 -21.73 -9.46
C GLY A 276 -1.25 -22.87 -9.82
N GLY A 277 -0.30 -23.25 -8.96
CA GLY A 277 0.63 -24.40 -9.14
C GLY A 277 1.41 -24.77 -7.85
N ILE A 278 2.20 -25.88 -7.80
CA ILE A 278 2.87 -26.37 -6.55
C ILE A 278 4.40 -26.55 -6.63
N ALA A 279 5.10 -26.04 -5.58
CA ALA A 279 6.19 -26.74 -4.88
C ALA A 279 5.94 -26.92 -3.34
N SER A 280 5.66 -25.88 -2.53
CA SER A 280 5.32 -26.01 -1.07
C SER A 280 4.77 -24.70 -0.44
N VAL A 281 3.82 -24.76 0.52
CA VAL A 281 3.35 -23.58 1.28
C VAL A 281 3.18 -23.83 2.78
N THR A 282 3.38 -22.80 3.61
CA THR A 282 3.15 -22.81 5.08
C THR A 282 2.46 -21.51 5.51
N ASN A 283 1.39 -21.61 6.31
CA ASN A 283 0.59 -20.46 6.75
C ASN A 283 0.18 -19.56 5.57
N ALA A 284 -0.56 -20.15 4.64
CA ALA A 284 -0.91 -19.53 3.36
C ALA A 284 -2.43 -19.49 3.25
N PHE A 285 -3.01 -18.29 3.20
CA PHE A 285 -4.47 -18.12 3.34
C PHE A 285 -5.05 -17.25 2.24
N TYR A 286 -6.34 -17.38 1.97
CA TYR A 286 -7.05 -16.41 1.15
C TYR A 286 -8.45 -16.14 1.66
N ASP A 287 -8.97 -14.96 1.35
CA ASP A 287 -10.32 -14.58 1.72
C ASP A 287 -11.33 -15.19 0.75
N SER A 288 -11.97 -16.27 1.18
CA SER A 288 -13.02 -16.98 0.44
C SER A 288 -14.30 -16.17 0.27
N THR A 289 -14.56 -15.20 1.16
CA THR A 289 -15.72 -14.30 1.09
C THR A 289 -15.55 -13.26 -0.02
N ILE A 290 -14.33 -12.75 -0.20
CA ILE A 290 -14.01 -11.74 -1.22
C ILE A 290 -13.73 -12.38 -2.59
N THR A 291 -13.02 -13.50 -2.63
CA THR A 291 -12.70 -14.20 -3.88
C THR A 291 -13.92 -14.92 -4.48
N GLY A 292 -14.86 -15.37 -3.63
CA GLY A 292 -15.97 -16.23 -4.03
C GLY A 292 -15.57 -17.69 -4.32
N ILE A 293 -14.32 -18.06 -4.07
CA ILE A 293 -13.79 -19.41 -4.31
C ILE A 293 -13.89 -20.21 -3.01
N THR A 294 -14.76 -21.22 -2.99
CA THR A 294 -14.98 -22.11 -1.84
C THR A 294 -14.14 -23.38 -1.95
N GLY A 295 -13.57 -23.86 -0.83
CA GLY A 295 -12.74 -25.07 -0.77
C GLY A 295 -11.23 -24.79 -0.65
N LYS A 296 -10.40 -25.82 -0.80
CA LYS A 296 -8.94 -25.66 -0.81
C LYS A 296 -8.51 -25.23 -2.21
N SER A 297 -7.92 -24.05 -2.35
CA SER A 297 -7.12 -23.71 -3.54
C SER A 297 -5.95 -24.69 -3.61
N VAL A 298 -5.44 -25.00 -4.81
CA VAL A 298 -4.36 -25.98 -5.02
C VAL A 298 -3.25 -25.86 -3.95
N ASN A 299 -2.90 -24.64 -3.52
CA ASN A 299 -2.15 -24.36 -2.30
C ASN A 299 -2.67 -23.12 -1.55
N GLY A 300 -3.25 -23.31 -0.37
CA GLY A 300 -3.70 -22.24 0.53
C GLY A 300 -5.09 -22.52 1.09
N ASP A 301 -5.29 -22.15 2.36
CA ASP A 301 -6.55 -22.39 3.06
C ASP A 301 -7.48 -21.19 2.88
N GLY A 302 -8.68 -21.46 2.34
CA GLY A 302 -9.74 -20.47 2.23
C GLY A 302 -10.36 -20.21 3.59
N LEU A 303 -10.23 -18.98 4.07
CA LEU A 303 -10.83 -18.49 5.32
C LEU A 303 -11.84 -17.40 4.99
N SER A 304 -12.84 -17.21 5.84
CA SER A 304 -13.73 -16.04 5.73
C SER A 304 -13.00 -14.75 6.12
N THR A 305 -13.53 -13.60 5.73
CA THR A 305 -12.98 -12.30 6.17
C THR A 305 -12.83 -12.24 7.69
N LYS A 306 -13.83 -12.71 8.44
CA LYS A 306 -13.81 -12.69 9.91
C LYS A 306 -12.66 -13.51 10.50
N GLU A 307 -12.28 -14.61 9.85
CA GLU A 307 -11.19 -15.49 10.28
C GLU A 307 -9.80 -14.94 9.94
N LEU A 308 -9.69 -14.00 8.98
CA LEU A 308 -8.40 -13.45 8.55
C LEU A 308 -7.98 -12.18 9.29
N ILE A 309 -8.93 -11.45 9.85
CA ILE A 309 -8.73 -10.12 10.45
C ILE A 309 -8.45 -10.18 11.96
N GLY A 310 -8.19 -9.02 12.56
CA GLY A 310 -8.00 -8.92 14.00
C GLY A 310 -6.75 -9.70 14.42
N ASN A 311 -6.82 -10.42 15.53
CA ASN A 311 -5.69 -11.19 16.05
C ASN A 311 -5.67 -12.65 15.55
N ASN A 312 -6.56 -13.03 14.63
CA ASN A 312 -6.79 -14.44 14.29
C ASN A 312 -5.60 -15.13 13.61
N LEU A 313 -4.80 -14.38 12.84
CA LEU A 313 -3.57 -14.90 12.23
C LEU A 313 -2.31 -14.72 13.11
N MET A 314 -2.43 -14.07 14.28
CA MET A 314 -1.31 -13.85 15.20
C MET A 314 -0.59 -15.15 15.62
N PRO A 315 -1.27 -16.27 15.93
CA PRO A 315 -0.61 -17.54 16.27
C PRO A 315 0.15 -18.19 15.10
N LYS A 316 -0.16 -17.80 13.85
CA LYS A 316 0.46 -18.37 12.64
C LYS A 316 1.62 -17.52 12.15
N PHE A 317 1.43 -16.20 12.10
CA PHE A 317 2.37 -15.25 11.52
C PHE A 317 3.31 -14.62 12.59
N GLY A 318 2.95 -14.67 13.87
CA GLY A 318 3.68 -14.02 14.96
C GLY A 318 3.55 -12.48 14.93
N THR A 319 4.23 -11.79 15.86
CA THR A 319 4.08 -10.33 16.05
C THR A 319 5.33 -9.52 15.69
N SER A 320 6.44 -10.17 15.32
CA SER A 320 7.70 -9.50 15.00
C SER A 320 7.61 -8.66 13.71
N LEU A 321 6.94 -9.19 12.69
CA LEU A 321 6.78 -8.54 11.38
C LEU A 321 5.36 -8.05 11.11
N TRP A 322 4.37 -8.57 11.83
CA TRP A 322 2.96 -8.33 11.56
C TRP A 322 2.29 -7.48 12.65
N ASN A 323 1.48 -6.53 12.20
CA ASN A 323 0.63 -5.65 12.98
C ASN A 323 -0.84 -6.10 12.85
N TYR A 324 -1.53 -6.19 13.99
CA TYR A 324 -2.91 -6.65 14.07
C TYR A 324 -3.80 -5.56 14.66
N LYS A 325 -5.03 -5.47 14.17
CA LYS A 325 -6.06 -4.55 14.68
C LYS A 325 -7.44 -5.12 14.43
N GLU A 326 -8.32 -5.00 15.42
CA GLU A 326 -9.71 -5.45 15.33
C GLU A 326 -10.42 -4.82 14.12
N GLY A 327 -11.06 -5.66 13.30
CA GLY A 327 -11.75 -5.23 12.07
C GLY A 327 -10.85 -5.03 10.85
N TYR A 328 -9.54 -5.28 10.95
CA TYR A 328 -8.57 -5.06 9.87
C TYR A 328 -7.83 -6.35 9.50
N TYR A 329 -7.50 -6.51 8.22
CA TYR A 329 -6.50 -7.50 7.81
C TYR A 329 -5.14 -7.20 8.47
N PRO A 330 -4.32 -8.23 8.78
CA PRO A 330 -2.96 -8.02 9.27
C PRO A 330 -2.15 -7.16 8.31
N ARG A 331 -1.20 -6.37 8.82
CA ARG A 331 -0.33 -5.54 7.98
C ARG A 331 1.11 -5.75 8.38
N LEU A 332 2.04 -5.45 7.50
CA LEU A 332 3.46 -5.48 7.86
C LEU A 332 3.81 -4.27 8.73
N ASN A 333 4.60 -4.48 9.77
CA ASN A 333 4.98 -3.46 10.74
C ASN A 333 5.64 -2.23 10.09
N TRP A 334 6.39 -2.42 9.00
CA TRP A 334 7.09 -1.33 8.33
C TRP A 334 6.14 -0.36 7.60
N ILE A 335 4.96 -0.81 7.20
CA ILE A 335 3.94 0.01 6.51
C ILE A 335 2.69 0.25 7.36
N ALA A 336 2.59 -0.39 8.53
CA ALA A 336 1.49 -0.18 9.47
C ALA A 336 1.43 1.29 9.92
N GLY A 337 0.23 1.88 9.91
CA GLY A 337 0.02 3.30 10.21
C GLY A 337 0.16 4.23 9.00
N ASN A 338 0.62 3.73 7.84
CA ASN A 338 0.46 4.45 6.58
C ASN A 338 -1.05 4.56 6.24
N PRO A 339 -1.58 5.75 5.91
CA PRO A 339 -3.02 5.94 5.65
C PRO A 339 -3.60 4.99 4.60
N VAL A 340 -2.84 4.66 3.58
CA VAL A 340 -3.28 3.75 2.52
C VAL A 340 -3.32 2.30 2.99
N ALA A 341 -2.32 1.87 3.76
CA ALA A 341 -2.32 0.53 4.34
C ALA A 341 -3.49 0.35 5.32
N ASP A 342 -3.80 1.39 6.10
CA ASP A 342 -4.99 1.43 6.96
C ASP A 342 -6.28 1.34 6.14
N LEU A 343 -6.39 2.09 5.04
CA LEU A 343 -7.57 2.14 4.17
C LEU A 343 -7.94 0.79 3.56
N TYR A 344 -6.95 0.06 3.03
CA TYR A 344 -7.21 -1.24 2.40
C TYR A 344 -7.31 -2.39 3.40
N ALA A 345 -6.65 -2.29 4.55
CA ALA A 345 -6.78 -3.30 5.59
C ALA A 345 -8.13 -3.23 6.32
N ALA A 346 -8.75 -2.05 6.43
CA ALA A 346 -10.04 -1.88 7.09
C ALA A 346 -11.15 -2.65 6.36
N THR A 347 -11.82 -3.54 7.09
CA THR A 347 -13.02 -4.24 6.60
C THR A 347 -14.28 -3.57 7.15
N ARG A 348 -15.47 -4.07 6.77
CA ARG A 348 -16.72 -3.57 7.37
C ARG A 348 -16.76 -3.73 8.89
N GLY A 349 -16.07 -4.73 9.45
CA GLY A 349 -15.96 -4.89 10.90
C GLY A 349 -15.12 -3.85 11.62
N GLY A 350 -14.39 -3.00 10.90
CA GLY A 350 -13.67 -1.86 11.50
C GLY A 350 -14.57 -0.66 11.81
N PHE A 351 -15.78 -0.62 11.24
CA PHE A 351 -16.74 0.46 11.51
C PHE A 351 -17.33 0.32 12.91
N ILE A 352 -17.78 1.44 13.48
CA ILE A 352 -18.24 1.50 14.88
C ILE A 352 -19.70 1.92 14.90
N SER A 353 -20.59 1.16 15.55
CA SER A 353 -21.95 1.64 15.83
C SER A 353 -21.91 2.72 16.91
N ILE A 354 -22.48 3.89 16.61
CA ILE A 354 -22.52 5.04 17.53
C ILE A 354 -23.67 4.92 18.52
N ASP A 355 -24.79 4.37 18.06
CA ASP A 355 -26.04 4.24 18.81
C ASP A 355 -26.26 2.85 19.42
N GLY A 356 -25.35 1.90 19.16
CA GLY A 356 -25.44 0.51 19.63
C GLY A 356 -26.45 -0.36 18.88
N ASN A 357 -27.11 0.19 17.85
CA ASN A 357 -28.18 -0.53 17.15
C ASN A 357 -27.65 -1.51 16.08
N THR A 358 -26.42 -1.33 15.59
CA THR A 358 -25.80 -2.23 14.60
C THR A 358 -24.68 -3.02 15.25
N THR A 359 -24.82 -4.35 15.28
CA THR A 359 -23.79 -5.24 15.84
C THR A 359 -22.61 -5.43 14.88
N THR A 360 -21.49 -5.91 15.39
CA THR A 360 -20.31 -6.22 14.57
C THR A 360 -20.61 -7.26 13.46
N ASP A 361 -21.40 -8.29 13.76
CA ASP A 361 -21.77 -9.30 12.75
C ASP A 361 -22.66 -8.71 11.65
N GLN A 362 -23.58 -7.82 12.00
CA GLN A 362 -24.39 -7.08 11.01
C GLN A 362 -23.51 -6.17 10.15
N LEU A 363 -22.51 -5.50 10.73
CA LEU A 363 -21.55 -4.71 9.97
C LEU A 363 -20.79 -5.57 8.95
N PHE A 364 -20.30 -6.75 9.34
CA PHE A 364 -19.63 -7.66 8.40
C PHE A 364 -20.51 -8.04 7.21
N ASN A 365 -21.78 -8.32 7.48
CA ASN A 365 -22.78 -8.64 6.46
C ASN A 365 -23.21 -7.43 5.62
N GLY A 366 -22.70 -6.23 5.92
CA GLY A 366 -23.06 -5.00 5.22
C GLY A 366 -24.48 -4.55 5.53
N GLU A 367 -24.91 -4.65 6.78
CA GLU A 367 -26.26 -4.30 7.22
C GLU A 367 -26.26 -3.10 8.17
N PHE A 368 -27.17 -2.16 7.96
CA PHE A 368 -27.35 -0.97 8.80
C PHE A 368 -28.65 -1.02 9.60
N TYR A 369 -28.54 -1.10 10.92
CA TYR A 369 -29.66 -0.98 11.85
C TYR A 369 -29.68 0.37 12.58
N GLY A 370 -28.65 1.20 12.38
CA GLY A 370 -28.51 2.49 13.02
C GLY A 370 -27.33 3.28 12.50
N THR A 371 -26.97 4.34 13.22
CA THR A 371 -25.88 5.25 12.85
C THR A 371 -24.53 4.60 13.17
N ILE A 372 -23.61 4.66 12.21
CA ILE A 372 -22.25 4.12 12.37
C ILE A 372 -21.20 5.19 12.07
N LYS A 373 -19.95 4.88 12.39
CA LYS A 373 -18.80 5.74 12.12
C LYS A 373 -17.73 5.00 11.33
N VAL A 374 -17.14 5.72 10.39
CA VAL A 374 -15.85 5.36 9.78
C VAL A 374 -14.82 5.07 10.89
N PRO A 375 -13.92 4.07 10.76
CA PRO A 375 -12.86 3.83 11.73
C PRO A 375 -11.99 5.08 12.00
N ALA A 376 -11.48 5.25 13.22
CA ALA A 376 -10.69 6.43 13.60
C ALA A 376 -9.41 6.63 12.75
N ASP A 377 -8.76 5.55 12.30
CA ASP A 377 -7.57 5.65 11.45
C ASP A 377 -7.85 6.29 10.09
N LEU A 378 -9.11 6.17 9.63
CA LEU A 378 -9.59 6.70 8.35
C LEU A 378 -10.28 8.07 8.52
N GLN A 379 -10.10 8.72 9.68
CA GLN A 379 -10.58 10.07 10.00
C GLN A 379 -9.46 11.11 10.09
N LYS A 380 -8.26 10.76 9.62
CA LYS A 380 -7.09 11.64 9.58
C LYS A 380 -7.20 12.64 8.41
N ASN A 381 -6.33 13.64 8.41
CA ASN A 381 -6.20 14.58 7.28
C ASN A 381 -5.94 13.82 5.97
N GLY A 382 -6.52 14.31 4.87
CA GLY A 382 -6.43 13.68 3.54
C GLY A 382 -7.56 12.68 3.25
N PHE A 383 -8.35 12.26 4.25
CA PHE A 383 -9.51 11.40 4.00
C PHE A 383 -10.77 12.18 3.61
N SER A 384 -11.52 11.62 2.67
CA SER A 384 -12.86 12.06 2.29
C SER A 384 -13.80 10.86 2.14
N TYR A 385 -15.10 11.12 2.24
CA TYR A 385 -16.14 10.10 2.23
C TYR A 385 -17.28 10.50 1.30
N SER A 386 -17.77 9.55 0.52
CA SER A 386 -18.95 9.74 -0.31
C SER A 386 -19.84 8.51 -0.33
N SER A 387 -21.12 8.73 -0.59
CA SER A 387 -22.10 7.67 -0.82
C SER A 387 -22.41 7.63 -2.32
N SER A 388 -22.65 6.43 -2.85
CA SER A 388 -23.21 6.28 -4.19
C SER A 388 -24.65 6.79 -4.30
N ASN A 389 -25.34 6.99 -3.16
CA ASN A 389 -26.69 7.51 -3.10
C ASN A 389 -26.97 8.17 -1.73
N ASP A 390 -26.93 9.50 -1.67
CA ASP A 390 -27.17 10.28 -0.44
C ASP A 390 -28.61 10.20 0.07
N SER A 391 -29.56 9.79 -0.77
CA SER A 391 -30.95 9.51 -0.37
C SER A 391 -31.09 8.15 0.33
N VAL A 392 -30.05 7.31 0.28
CA VAL A 392 -30.01 6.00 0.97
C VAL A 392 -29.10 6.06 2.19
N VAL A 393 -27.91 6.62 2.04
CA VAL A 393 -26.91 6.77 3.11
C VAL A 393 -26.32 8.16 3.04
N LYS A 394 -26.45 8.94 4.12
CA LYS A 394 -25.79 10.25 4.26
C LYS A 394 -24.49 10.10 5.04
N ILE A 395 -23.46 10.83 4.61
CA ILE A 395 -22.16 10.85 5.28
C ILE A 395 -21.78 12.29 5.63
N THR A 396 -21.36 12.50 6.87
CA THR A 396 -20.86 13.79 7.35
C THR A 396 -19.35 13.92 7.10
N GLN A 397 -18.83 15.14 7.11
CA GLN A 397 -17.38 15.39 7.03
C GLN A 397 -16.59 14.71 8.16
N GLY A 398 -17.19 14.47 9.33
CA GLY A 398 -16.57 13.77 10.45
C GLY A 398 -16.65 12.24 10.38
N GLY A 399 -17.03 11.68 9.22
CA GLY A 399 -17.12 10.23 9.01
C GLY A 399 -18.30 9.54 9.71
N THR A 400 -19.31 10.29 10.16
CA THR A 400 -20.57 9.70 10.64
C THR A 400 -21.45 9.34 9.45
N ILE A 401 -21.97 8.12 9.44
CA ILE A 401 -22.75 7.50 8.36
C ILE A 401 -24.16 7.20 8.90
N VAL A 402 -25.18 7.69 8.21
CA VAL A 402 -26.58 7.60 8.63
C VAL A 402 -27.42 6.89 7.56
N PRO A 403 -28.10 5.76 7.87
CA PRO A 403 -28.97 5.07 6.93
C PRO A 403 -30.33 5.79 6.81
N VAL A 404 -30.50 6.67 5.82
CA VAL A 404 -31.71 7.49 5.66
C VAL A 404 -32.73 6.92 4.66
N GLY A 405 -32.32 5.93 3.86
CA GLY A 405 -33.15 5.31 2.84
C GLY A 405 -34.21 4.37 3.37
N ALA A 406 -35.07 3.88 2.47
CA ALA A 406 -36.03 2.83 2.75
C ALA A 406 -35.32 1.51 3.13
N VAL A 407 -35.99 0.67 3.92
CA VAL A 407 -35.48 -0.67 4.25
C VAL A 407 -35.21 -1.47 2.98
N ASN A 408 -34.10 -2.20 2.97
CA ASN A 408 -33.49 -2.95 1.87
C ASN A 408 -32.91 -2.12 0.71
N SER A 409 -32.93 -0.78 0.79
CA SER A 409 -32.14 0.04 -0.13
C SER A 409 -30.63 -0.14 0.12
N ARG A 410 -29.83 -0.01 -0.94
CA ARG A 410 -28.37 -0.22 -0.91
C ARG A 410 -27.62 1.02 -1.34
N ALA A 411 -26.47 1.24 -0.73
CA ALA A 411 -25.50 2.24 -1.15
C ALA A 411 -24.07 1.72 -0.94
N THR A 412 -23.17 2.17 -1.80
CA THR A 412 -21.74 1.95 -1.69
C THR A 412 -21.11 3.19 -1.07
N ILE A 413 -20.41 3.01 0.04
CA ILE A 413 -19.60 4.05 0.67
C ILE A 413 -18.21 3.99 0.06
N THR A 414 -17.72 5.12 -0.45
CA THR A 414 -16.34 5.26 -0.89
C THR A 414 -15.58 6.05 0.15
N ILE A 415 -14.47 5.49 0.63
CA ILE A 415 -13.48 6.21 1.43
C ILE A 415 -12.27 6.45 0.54
N ARG A 416 -11.88 7.71 0.39
CA ARG A 416 -10.74 8.14 -0.42
C ARG A 416 -9.71 8.81 0.46
N TYR A 417 -8.44 8.52 0.22
CA TYR A 417 -7.29 9.22 0.78
C TYR A 417 -6.56 9.95 -0.35
N ASP A 418 -6.45 11.26 -0.24
CA ASP A 418 -5.63 12.11 -1.10
C ASP A 418 -4.35 12.49 -0.33
N ASP A 419 -3.21 12.09 -0.89
CA ASP A 419 -1.90 12.37 -0.28
C ASP A 419 -1.42 13.74 -0.75
N ALA A 420 -1.82 14.78 -0.02
CA ALA A 420 -1.48 16.16 -0.38
C ALA A 420 0.03 16.45 -0.27
N GLU A 421 0.77 15.68 0.53
CA GLU A 421 2.21 15.86 0.76
C GLU A 421 3.02 15.26 -0.38
N ASN A 422 2.66 14.05 -0.83
CA ASN A 422 3.48 13.27 -1.77
C ASN A 422 2.82 13.09 -3.15
N GLY A 423 1.57 13.52 -3.31
CA GLY A 423 0.76 13.26 -4.50
C GLY A 423 0.17 11.85 -4.54
N GLY A 424 -0.73 11.64 -5.52
CA GLY A 424 -1.45 10.38 -5.66
C GLY A 424 -2.63 10.23 -4.69
N TYR A 425 -3.36 9.15 -4.87
CA TYR A 425 -4.53 8.83 -4.07
C TYR A 425 -4.73 7.33 -3.91
N ALA A 426 -5.54 6.98 -2.91
CA ALA A 426 -6.04 5.63 -2.67
C ALA A 426 -7.56 5.69 -2.44
N SER A 427 -8.31 4.67 -2.86
CA SER A 427 -9.74 4.59 -2.58
C SER A 427 -10.20 3.16 -2.35
N ASN A 428 -11.07 2.96 -1.35
CA ASN A 428 -11.70 1.68 -1.05
C ASN A 428 -13.22 1.87 -0.87
N THR A 429 -13.98 0.81 -1.12
CA THR A 429 -15.45 0.85 -1.14
C THR A 429 -16.07 -0.19 -0.23
N TYR A 430 -17.20 0.16 0.38
CA TYR A 430 -17.95 -0.70 1.29
C TYR A 430 -19.43 -0.65 0.94
N ASP A 431 -19.99 -1.79 0.55
CA ASP A 431 -21.43 -1.89 0.28
C ASP A 431 -22.21 -2.12 1.57
N PHE A 432 -23.33 -1.41 1.72
CA PHE A 432 -24.25 -1.59 2.83
C PHE A 432 -25.71 -1.58 2.37
N THR A 433 -26.53 -2.30 3.13
CA THR A 433 -27.99 -2.42 2.95
C THR A 433 -28.67 -1.84 4.20
N VAL A 434 -29.61 -0.91 4.00
CA VAL A 434 -30.42 -0.35 5.08
C VAL A 434 -31.36 -1.41 5.62
N LYS A 435 -31.30 -1.69 6.92
CA LYS A 435 -32.26 -2.55 7.64
C LYS A 435 -33.18 -1.74 8.54
N GLN A 436 -32.75 -0.55 8.97
CA GLN A 436 -33.57 0.40 9.70
C GLN A 436 -33.23 1.84 9.29
N THR A 437 -34.27 2.63 9.01
CA THR A 437 -34.14 4.04 8.64
C THR A 437 -33.91 4.91 9.87
N VAL A 438 -32.95 5.81 9.80
CA VAL A 438 -32.65 6.84 10.80
C VAL A 438 -32.96 8.22 10.21
N LYS A 439 -33.67 9.05 10.97
CA LYS A 439 -33.92 10.44 10.59
C LYS A 439 -32.60 11.23 10.68
N ALA A 440 -32.10 11.71 9.56
CA ALA A 440 -30.99 12.65 9.51
C ALA A 440 -31.48 14.10 9.48
N LEU A 441 -30.68 15.02 10.02
CA LEU A 441 -30.87 16.45 9.78
C LEU A 441 -30.68 16.73 8.29
N ALA A 442 -31.56 17.53 7.69
CA ALA A 442 -31.46 17.83 6.26
C ALA A 442 -30.43 18.93 5.97
N SER A 443 -30.22 19.87 6.89
CA SER A 443 -29.23 20.94 6.84
C SER A 443 -28.99 21.47 8.25
N VAL A 444 -27.75 21.89 8.53
CA VAL A 444 -27.38 22.67 9.72
C VAL A 444 -26.61 23.90 9.26
N SER A 445 -27.07 25.09 9.61
CA SER A 445 -26.38 26.34 9.31
C SER A 445 -26.38 27.28 10.51
N VAL A 446 -25.38 28.13 10.59
CA VAL A 446 -25.29 29.24 11.55
C VAL A 446 -25.05 30.52 10.77
N SER A 447 -25.86 31.54 11.00
CA SER A 447 -25.76 32.85 10.35
C SER A 447 -25.87 33.99 11.37
N GLY A 448 -25.45 35.19 11.00
CA GLY A 448 -25.42 36.37 11.88
C GLY A 448 -23.99 36.85 12.18
N THR A 449 -23.83 37.70 13.19
CA THR A 449 -22.53 38.25 13.59
C THR A 449 -22.14 37.80 14.99
N THR A 450 -20.85 37.64 15.24
CA THR A 450 -20.30 37.27 16.55
C THR A 450 -20.14 38.46 17.49
N ASN A 451 -20.62 39.65 17.09
CA ASN A 451 -20.50 40.87 17.87
C ASN A 451 -21.45 40.86 19.08
N PRO A 452 -21.00 41.30 20.27
CA PRO A 452 -21.86 41.41 21.44
C PRO A 452 -23.15 42.21 21.15
N GLY A 453 -24.29 41.69 21.62
CA GLY A 453 -25.61 42.31 21.42
C GLY A 453 -26.26 42.03 20.07
N GLN A 454 -25.61 41.29 19.16
CA GLN A 454 -26.18 40.90 17.86
C GLN A 454 -26.74 39.48 17.87
N LYS A 455 -27.67 39.19 16.94
CA LYS A 455 -28.34 37.88 16.84
C LYS A 455 -27.51 36.90 16.00
N LEU A 456 -27.24 35.74 16.58
CA LEU A 456 -26.80 34.54 15.87
C LEU A 456 -28.00 33.62 15.66
N THR A 457 -28.19 33.09 14.46
CA THR A 457 -29.29 32.16 14.13
C THR A 457 -28.69 30.81 13.74
N ALA A 458 -29.07 29.75 14.42
CA ALA A 458 -28.81 28.39 13.98
C ALA A 458 -30.09 27.76 13.44
N THR A 459 -29.99 27.16 12.26
CA THR A 459 -31.09 26.44 11.62
C THR A 459 -30.68 25.00 11.46
N ALA A 460 -31.43 24.05 12.05
CA ALA A 460 -31.26 22.62 11.81
C ALA A 460 -32.59 22.00 11.35
N SER A 461 -32.70 21.70 10.06
CA SER A 461 -33.92 21.11 9.52
C SER A 461 -34.07 19.66 9.98
N GLY A 462 -35.22 19.34 10.58
CA GLY A 462 -35.51 18.01 11.15
C GLY A 462 -35.17 17.86 12.64
N ALA A 463 -34.62 18.88 13.30
CA ALA A 463 -34.47 18.92 14.76
C ALA A 463 -35.66 19.65 15.42
N SER A 464 -36.20 19.08 16.49
CA SER A 464 -37.19 19.74 17.36
C SER A 464 -36.58 20.37 18.62
N THR A 465 -35.31 20.06 18.91
CA THR A 465 -34.60 20.53 20.11
C THR A 465 -33.17 20.93 19.76
N TYR A 466 -32.69 22.00 20.40
CA TYR A 466 -31.34 22.55 20.21
C TYR A 466 -30.68 22.69 21.58
N GLN A 467 -29.43 22.26 21.70
CA GLN A 467 -28.60 22.50 22.88
C GLN A 467 -27.27 23.11 22.47
N TRP A 468 -26.93 24.24 23.09
CA TRP A 468 -25.67 24.93 22.89
C TRP A 468 -24.71 24.57 24.01
N TYR A 469 -23.48 24.19 23.65
CA TYR A 469 -22.43 23.92 24.62
C TYR A 469 -21.34 24.98 24.49
N LYS A 470 -21.02 25.69 25.58
CA LYS A 470 -19.85 26.56 25.63
C LYS A 470 -18.60 25.68 25.79
N ARG A 471 -17.64 25.78 24.87
CA ARG A 471 -16.30 25.25 25.12
C ARG A 471 -15.62 26.15 26.16
N LYS A 472 -15.16 25.60 27.29
CA LYS A 472 -14.09 26.25 28.06
C LYS A 472 -12.83 26.18 27.19
N SER A 473 -12.12 27.30 27.05
CA SER A 473 -10.78 27.28 26.49
C SER A 473 -9.95 26.18 27.18
N GLY A 474 -9.45 25.20 26.40
CA GLY A 474 -8.48 24.22 26.87
C GLY A 474 -8.98 22.96 27.60
N SER A 475 -10.27 22.57 27.54
CA SER A 475 -10.73 21.29 28.11
C SER A 475 -11.71 20.53 27.21
N THR A 476 -11.58 19.20 27.15
CA THR A 476 -12.43 18.28 26.36
C THR A 476 -13.75 17.89 27.04
N GLN A 477 -14.01 18.35 28.27
CA GLN A 477 -15.26 18.04 28.97
C GLN A 477 -16.38 19.04 28.66
N ARG A 478 -17.54 18.49 28.24
CA ARG A 478 -18.77 19.23 27.99
C ARG A 478 -19.50 19.48 29.32
N VAL A 479 -19.92 20.71 29.57
CA VAL A 479 -20.85 21.04 30.67
C VAL A 479 -22.11 21.60 30.03
N ALA A 480 -23.27 21.06 30.40
CA ALA A 480 -24.56 21.57 29.96
C ALA A 480 -24.80 22.98 30.53
N VAL A 481 -25.40 23.86 29.72
CA VAL A 481 -25.83 25.21 30.12
C VAL A 481 -27.33 25.22 30.32
#